data_AF-A0A0H1AIE4-F1
#
_entry.id   AF-A0A0H1AIE4-F1
#
_cell.length_a   1.000
_cell.length_b   1.000
_cell.length_c   1.000
_cell.angle_alpha   90.00
_cell.angle_beta   90.00
_cell.angle_gamma   90.00
#
_symmetry.space_group_name_H-M   'P 1'
#
loop_
_entity.id
_entity.type
_entity.pdbx_description
1 polymer ?
#
loop_
_entity_poly.entity_id
_entity_poly.type
_entity_poly.pdbx_seq_one_letter_code
_entity_poly.pdbx_strand_id
1 'polypeptide(L)'
;MSPCLADDRLDRLAAAAPALDREVLSLALQARACAARTRDVGRRLAVIDYSRPSTEVRLWVFDVPRARLLHAEHVAHGRGSGGNRPTVFSDVEGSYQSSLGLFAMAETYTGQNGYSLRMDGLEPGVNGRARERLIVMHGADYVDPAQARRQGRLGRSWGCPAVRTAVARAVIDDLKDGQLLFAYADDPAWRRDSSLLRCPAR
;
A
#
# COMPACT_ATOMS: atom_id res chain seq x y z
N MET A 1 -30.94 -0.20 3.01
CA MET A 1 -30.94 -1.17 1.88
C MET A 1 -29.87 -0.79 0.85
N SER A 2 -28.65 -1.36 0.93
CA SER A 2 -27.72 -1.60 -0.21
C SER A 2 -26.51 -2.50 0.17
N PRO A 3 -26.67 -3.69 0.80
CA PRO A 3 -25.54 -4.60 0.99
C PRO A 3 -25.01 -5.17 -0.34
N CYS A 4 -25.89 -5.39 -1.32
CA CYS A 4 -25.58 -6.13 -2.55
C CYS A 4 -24.53 -5.48 -3.47
N LEU A 5 -24.46 -4.14 -3.55
CA LEU A 5 -23.53 -3.45 -4.44
C LEU A 5 -22.09 -3.41 -3.90
N ALA A 6 -21.92 -3.45 -2.58
CA ALA A 6 -20.60 -3.49 -1.96
C ALA A 6 -20.02 -4.92 -2.04
N ASP A 7 -20.85 -5.93 -1.84
CA ASP A 7 -20.47 -7.34 -1.92
C ASP A 7 -20.09 -7.73 -3.37
N ASP A 8 -20.91 -7.33 -4.36
CA ASP A 8 -20.60 -7.54 -5.79
C ASP A 8 -19.27 -6.88 -6.23
N ARG A 9 -18.94 -5.71 -5.68
CA ARG A 9 -17.67 -5.06 -6.00
C ARG A 9 -16.48 -5.81 -5.42
N LEU A 10 -16.58 -6.27 -4.17
CA LEU A 10 -15.53 -7.08 -3.55
C LEU A 10 -15.32 -8.37 -4.35
N ASP A 11 -16.39 -9.06 -4.72
CA ASP A 11 -16.33 -10.28 -5.54
C ASP A 11 -15.61 -10.05 -6.86
N ARG A 12 -15.98 -9.01 -7.61
CA ARG A 12 -15.35 -8.70 -8.90
C ARG A 12 -13.88 -8.33 -8.78
N LEU A 13 -13.51 -7.54 -7.76
CA LEU A 13 -12.10 -7.19 -7.51
C LEU A 13 -11.28 -8.41 -7.05
N ALA A 14 -11.85 -9.27 -6.20
CA ALA A 14 -11.20 -10.50 -5.76
C ALA A 14 -10.99 -11.46 -6.93
N ALA A 15 -11.98 -11.58 -7.84
CA ALA A 15 -11.84 -12.36 -9.06
C ALA A 15 -10.75 -11.81 -10.00
N ALA A 16 -10.58 -10.49 -10.06
CA ALA A 16 -9.53 -9.86 -10.86
C ALA A 16 -8.11 -10.03 -10.28
N ALA A 17 -7.99 -10.31 -8.98
CA ALA A 17 -6.72 -10.50 -8.28
C ALA A 17 -6.77 -11.70 -7.33
N PRO A 18 -6.87 -12.94 -7.84
CA PRO A 18 -7.09 -14.13 -7.02
C PRO A 18 -5.93 -14.46 -6.07
N ALA A 19 -4.75 -13.88 -6.31
CA ALA A 19 -3.60 -14.03 -5.44
C ALA A 19 -3.63 -13.09 -4.22
N LEU A 20 -4.46 -12.03 -4.23
CA LEU A 20 -4.66 -11.16 -3.07
C LEU A 20 -5.69 -11.80 -2.14
N ASP A 21 -5.36 -11.88 -0.86
CA ASP A 21 -6.29 -12.35 0.15
C ASP A 21 -7.57 -11.50 0.18
N ARG A 22 -8.73 -12.17 0.16
CA ARG A 22 -10.04 -11.53 0.08
C ARG A 22 -10.34 -10.69 1.33
N GLU A 23 -9.90 -11.12 2.51
CA GLU A 23 -10.05 -10.35 3.75
C GLU A 23 -9.21 -9.07 3.68
N VAL A 24 -7.97 -9.15 3.22
CA VAL A 24 -7.10 -7.98 3.04
C VAL A 24 -7.72 -6.97 2.06
N LEU A 25 -8.26 -7.45 0.94
CA LEU A 25 -8.98 -6.60 -0.02
C LEU A 25 -10.24 -5.96 0.60
N SER A 26 -10.99 -6.72 1.39
CA SER A 26 -12.18 -6.22 2.11
C SER A 26 -11.80 -5.09 3.08
N LEU A 27 -10.75 -5.28 3.88
CA LEU A 27 -10.22 -4.26 4.81
C LEU A 27 -9.77 -3.01 4.06
N ALA A 28 -9.10 -3.16 2.91
CA ALA A 28 -8.69 -2.03 2.07
C ALA A 28 -9.89 -1.23 1.54
N LEU A 29 -10.94 -1.91 1.08
CA LEU A 29 -12.19 -1.27 0.63
C LEU A 29 -12.93 -0.59 1.78
N GLN A 30 -12.94 -1.20 2.97
CA GLN A 30 -13.51 -0.62 4.18
C GLN A 30 -12.77 0.66 4.58
N ALA A 31 -11.44 0.63 4.64
CA ALA A 31 -10.62 1.79 4.97
C ALA A 31 -10.83 2.93 3.96
N ARG A 32 -10.88 2.61 2.66
CA ARG A 32 -11.21 3.57 1.60
C ARG A 32 -12.61 4.18 1.80
N ALA A 33 -13.61 3.37 2.10
CA ALA A 33 -14.98 3.85 2.33
C ALA A 33 -15.09 4.72 3.58
N CYS A 34 -14.30 4.44 4.62
CA CYS A 34 -14.18 5.32 5.78
C CYS A 34 -13.59 6.68 5.40
N ALA A 35 -12.45 6.71 4.71
CA ALA A 35 -11.80 7.94 4.29
C ALA A 35 -12.71 8.80 3.39
N ALA A 36 -13.50 8.17 2.52
CA ALA A 36 -14.47 8.85 1.64
C ALA A 36 -15.57 9.63 2.39
N ARG A 37 -15.73 9.44 3.71
CA ARG A 37 -16.72 10.19 4.50
C ARG A 37 -16.28 11.60 4.86
N THR A 38 -14.99 11.84 4.93
CA THR A 38 -14.40 13.11 5.39
C THR A 38 -13.58 13.81 4.31
N ARG A 39 -13.34 13.15 3.18
CA ARG A 39 -12.60 13.71 2.04
C ARG A 39 -13.01 13.04 0.74
N ASP A 40 -12.71 13.73 -0.36
CA ASP A 40 -12.70 13.12 -1.68
C ASP A 40 -11.58 12.07 -1.76
N VAL A 41 -11.86 10.95 -2.42
CA VAL A 41 -10.92 9.85 -2.59
C VAL A 41 -10.87 9.44 -4.06
N GLY A 42 -9.66 9.24 -4.56
CA GLY A 42 -9.46 8.80 -5.92
C GLY A 42 -10.16 7.48 -6.27
N ARG A 43 -10.29 7.23 -7.57
CA ARG A 43 -10.88 5.99 -8.09
C ARG A 43 -9.97 4.77 -7.92
N ARG A 44 -8.67 5.00 -7.72
CA ARG A 44 -7.64 3.97 -7.66
C ARG A 44 -7.31 3.64 -6.23
N LEU A 45 -7.02 2.37 -6.01
CA LEU A 45 -6.58 1.84 -4.72
C LEU A 45 -5.42 0.89 -4.97
N ALA A 46 -4.26 1.24 -4.43
CA ALA A 46 -3.17 0.31 -4.24
C ALA A 46 -3.38 -0.46 -2.92
N VAL A 47 -3.13 -1.76 -2.94
CA VAL A 47 -3.14 -2.63 -1.77
C VAL A 47 -1.78 -3.29 -1.67
N ILE A 48 -1.07 -3.09 -0.57
CA ILE A 48 0.16 -3.80 -0.24
C ILE A 48 -0.14 -4.78 0.88
N ASP A 49 0.20 -6.05 0.66
CA ASP A 49 0.10 -7.10 1.68
C ASP A 49 1.50 -7.48 2.19
N TYR A 50 1.94 -6.80 3.24
CA TYR A 50 3.20 -7.07 3.92
C TYR A 50 3.18 -8.35 4.77
N SER A 51 2.02 -9.00 4.95
CA SER A 51 2.01 -10.36 5.48
C SER A 51 2.70 -11.33 4.52
N ARG A 52 2.84 -10.99 3.23
CA ARG A 52 3.54 -11.82 2.24
C ARG A 52 5.05 -11.56 2.19
N PRO A 53 5.87 -12.59 1.86
CA PRO A 53 7.30 -12.41 1.68
C PRO A 53 7.59 -11.50 0.49
N SER A 54 8.70 -10.76 0.56
CA SER A 54 9.13 -9.83 -0.48
C SER A 54 9.47 -10.52 -1.81
N THR A 55 9.75 -11.81 -1.78
CA THR A 55 9.99 -12.63 -2.97
C THR A 55 8.73 -12.86 -3.83
N GLU A 56 7.55 -12.52 -3.31
CA GLU A 56 6.26 -12.66 -3.99
C GLU A 56 5.68 -11.32 -4.42
N VAL A 57 4.78 -11.39 -5.41
CA VAL A 57 3.89 -10.26 -5.73
C VAL A 57 3.04 -9.97 -4.51
N ARG A 58 3.09 -8.71 -4.05
CA ARG A 58 2.37 -8.26 -2.84
C ARG A 58 1.88 -6.82 -2.91
N LEU A 59 1.92 -6.21 -4.10
CA LEU A 59 1.29 -4.93 -4.41
C LEU A 59 0.29 -5.15 -5.54
N TRP A 60 -0.94 -4.68 -5.37
CA TRP A 60 -1.96 -4.65 -6.42
C TRP A 60 -2.52 -3.25 -6.56
N VAL A 61 -2.74 -2.79 -7.79
CA VAL A 61 -3.35 -1.48 -8.06
C VAL A 61 -4.63 -1.69 -8.85
N PHE A 62 -5.74 -1.14 -8.37
CA PHE A 62 -7.06 -1.34 -8.95
C PHE A 62 -7.70 -0.05 -9.49
N ASP A 63 -8.48 -0.17 -10.58
CA ASP A 63 -9.63 0.69 -10.87
C ASP A 63 -10.81 0.22 -10.01
N VAL A 64 -11.14 0.92 -8.92
CA VAL A 64 -12.20 0.46 -8.01
C VAL A 64 -13.59 0.55 -8.67
N PRO A 65 -13.99 1.65 -9.34
CA PRO A 65 -15.27 1.71 -10.04
C PRO A 65 -15.43 0.69 -11.15
N ARG A 66 -14.36 0.43 -11.93
CA ARG A 66 -14.41 -0.55 -13.03
C ARG A 66 -14.11 -1.99 -12.61
N ALA A 67 -13.83 -2.23 -11.32
CA ALA A 67 -13.42 -3.52 -10.79
C ALA A 67 -12.27 -4.17 -11.60
N ARG A 68 -11.25 -3.38 -11.97
CA ARG A 68 -10.17 -3.84 -12.87
C ARG A 68 -8.82 -3.78 -12.16
N LEU A 69 -8.08 -4.89 -12.20
CA LEU A 69 -6.66 -4.91 -11.82
C LEU A 69 -5.82 -4.21 -12.90
N LEU A 70 -4.97 -3.27 -12.50
CA LEU A 70 -4.07 -2.52 -13.37
C LEU A 70 -2.64 -3.05 -13.27
N HIS A 71 -2.17 -3.28 -12.04
CA HIS A 71 -0.80 -3.72 -11.74
C HIS A 71 -0.81 -4.77 -10.65
N ALA A 72 0.08 -5.75 -10.76
CA ALA A 72 0.37 -6.73 -9.72
C ALA A 72 1.90 -6.90 -9.65
N GLU A 73 2.51 -6.42 -8.58
CA GLU A 73 3.95 -6.16 -8.52
C GLU A 73 4.61 -6.64 -7.23
N HIS A 74 5.92 -6.86 -7.34
CA HIS A 74 6.83 -6.92 -6.21
C HIS A 74 7.03 -5.51 -5.63
N VAL A 75 7.02 -5.41 -4.30
CA VAL A 75 7.28 -4.15 -3.59
C VAL A 75 8.20 -4.39 -2.41
N ALA A 76 9.23 -3.57 -2.24
CA ALA A 76 10.14 -3.59 -1.09
C ALA A 76 9.58 -2.78 0.09
N HIS A 77 10.02 -3.16 1.30
CA HIS A 77 9.72 -2.44 2.55
C HIS A 77 11.00 -1.87 3.16
N GLY A 78 10.85 -1.09 4.23
CA GLY A 78 11.96 -0.48 4.96
C GLY A 78 12.85 -1.47 5.69
N ARG A 79 14.17 -1.30 5.66
CA ARG A 79 15.15 -2.22 6.26
C ARG A 79 14.96 -2.45 7.76
N GLY A 80 14.36 -1.49 8.47
CA GLY A 80 14.05 -1.60 9.89
C GLY A 80 12.84 -2.49 10.18
N SER A 81 12.08 -2.89 9.16
CA SER A 81 10.85 -3.67 9.32
C SER A 81 11.05 -5.18 9.36
N GLY A 82 12.22 -5.70 8.96
CA GLY A 82 12.48 -7.13 8.94
C GLY A 82 13.27 -7.60 7.72
N GLY A 83 13.28 -8.91 7.51
CA GLY A 83 14.02 -9.59 6.44
C GLY A 83 13.20 -9.78 5.16
N ASN A 84 12.92 -11.04 4.80
CA ASN A 84 12.06 -11.33 3.64
C ASN A 84 10.61 -10.87 3.90
N ARG A 85 10.12 -11.09 5.11
CA ARG A 85 8.83 -10.61 5.60
C ARG A 85 9.07 -9.51 6.64
N PRO A 86 8.42 -8.35 6.53
CA PRO A 86 8.44 -7.36 7.60
C PRO A 86 7.55 -7.82 8.75
N THR A 87 7.98 -7.58 9.99
CA THR A 87 7.27 -7.97 11.22
C THR A 87 7.07 -6.81 12.18
N VAL A 88 7.69 -5.66 11.91
CA VAL A 88 7.60 -4.46 12.74
C VAL A 88 7.44 -3.22 11.87
N PHE A 89 6.58 -2.31 12.32
CA PHE A 89 6.19 -1.11 11.60
C PHE A 89 6.21 0.08 12.56
N SER A 90 6.36 1.29 12.03
CA SER A 90 6.47 2.47 12.87
C SER A 90 6.13 3.76 12.13
N ASP A 91 5.66 4.75 12.88
CA ASP A 91 5.49 6.13 12.44
C ASP A 91 6.61 7.06 12.97
N VAL A 92 7.71 6.50 13.46
CA VAL A 92 8.81 7.26 14.09
C VAL A 92 9.88 7.61 13.06
N GLU A 93 10.32 8.87 13.07
CA GLU A 93 11.45 9.38 12.27
C GLU A 93 12.73 8.57 12.52
N GLY A 94 13.51 8.32 11.47
CA GLY A 94 14.76 7.55 11.58
C GLY A 94 14.62 6.05 11.90
N SER A 95 13.41 5.51 12.09
CA SER A 95 13.18 4.07 12.34
C SER A 95 13.55 3.17 11.17
N TYR A 96 13.57 3.71 9.95
CA TYR A 96 13.71 2.98 8.68
C TYR A 96 12.68 1.85 8.48
N GLN A 97 11.58 1.91 9.22
CA GLN A 97 10.47 0.98 9.15
C GLN A 97 9.41 1.49 8.19
N SER A 98 8.77 0.59 7.45
CA SER A 98 7.53 0.91 6.76
C SER A 98 6.40 1.16 7.75
N SER A 99 5.36 1.85 7.30
CA SER A 99 4.14 2.10 8.07
C SER A 99 2.96 1.36 7.45
N LEU A 100 2.03 0.91 8.29
CA LEU A 100 0.76 0.33 7.88
C LEU A 100 -0.28 1.43 7.65
N GLY A 101 -1.52 1.04 7.35
CA GLY A 101 -2.64 1.96 7.25
C GLY A 101 -2.85 2.51 5.84
N LEU A 102 -3.72 3.52 5.77
CA LEU A 102 -4.11 4.16 4.51
C LEU A 102 -3.31 5.44 4.28
N PHE A 103 -2.89 5.66 3.05
CA PHE A 103 -2.17 6.84 2.60
C PHE A 103 -2.94 7.51 1.45
N ALA A 104 -2.94 8.84 1.43
CA ALA A 104 -3.26 9.60 0.25
C ALA A 104 -1.99 9.79 -0.59
N MET A 105 -2.08 9.47 -1.87
CA MET A 105 -1.01 9.62 -2.82
C MET A 105 -1.03 11.05 -3.36
N ALA A 106 -0.04 11.84 -2.97
CA ALA A 106 0.00 13.29 -3.13
C ALA A 106 0.68 13.70 -4.46
N GLU A 107 1.59 14.68 -4.40
CA GLU A 107 2.29 15.17 -5.59
C GLU A 107 3.51 14.33 -5.98
N THR A 108 3.83 14.35 -7.27
CA THR A 108 5.05 13.73 -7.80
C THR A 108 6.21 14.72 -7.80
N TYR A 109 7.43 14.20 -7.69
CA TYR A 109 8.66 14.98 -7.83
C TYR A 109 9.78 14.11 -8.38
N THR A 110 10.87 14.74 -8.81
CA THR A 110 12.09 14.03 -9.20
C THR A 110 13.19 14.36 -8.20
N GLY A 111 13.76 13.33 -7.56
CA GLY A 111 14.83 13.48 -6.58
C GLY A 111 15.88 12.39 -6.72
N GLN A 112 16.59 12.07 -5.63
CA GLN A 112 17.65 11.05 -5.64
C GLN A 112 17.16 9.65 -6.07
N ASN A 113 15.90 9.31 -5.75
CA ASN A 113 15.26 8.07 -6.17
C ASN A 113 14.61 8.16 -7.57
N GLY A 114 14.89 9.22 -8.33
CA GLY A 114 14.24 9.51 -9.60
C GLY A 114 12.79 9.97 -9.42
N TYR A 115 11.93 9.63 -10.40
CA TYR A 115 10.52 9.96 -10.38
C TYR A 115 9.81 9.25 -9.21
N SER A 116 9.29 10.03 -8.28
CA SER A 116 8.76 9.56 -6.99
C SER A 116 7.42 10.23 -6.68
N LEU A 117 6.59 9.54 -5.90
CA LEU A 117 5.27 9.97 -5.50
C LEU A 117 5.19 10.12 -3.99
N ARG A 118 4.89 11.31 -3.51
CA ARG A 118 4.74 11.58 -2.08
C ARG A 118 3.47 10.97 -1.53
N MET A 119 3.53 10.64 -0.25
CA MET A 119 2.45 9.97 0.46
C MET A 119 2.17 10.70 1.76
N ASP A 120 0.89 11.00 1.99
CA ASP A 120 0.41 11.55 3.25
C ASP A 120 -0.33 10.45 4.00
N GLY A 121 0.05 10.20 5.25
CA GLY A 121 -0.64 9.24 6.10
C GLY A 121 -2.01 9.73 6.52
N LEU A 122 -3.01 8.84 6.49
CA LEU A 122 -4.39 9.16 6.87
C LEU A 122 -4.78 8.62 8.24
N GLU A 123 -3.84 8.02 8.97
CA GLU A 123 -4.08 7.43 10.27
C GLU A 123 -3.06 7.95 11.30
N PRO A 124 -3.43 8.99 12.09
CA PRO A 124 -2.56 9.54 13.13
C PRO A 124 -2.08 8.46 14.10
N GLY A 125 -0.78 8.48 14.42
CA GLY A 125 -0.15 7.49 15.31
C GLY A 125 0.20 6.16 14.66
N VAL A 126 -0.23 5.92 13.40
CA VAL A 126 0.14 4.72 12.62
C VAL A 126 1.01 5.09 11.42
N ASN A 127 0.61 6.11 10.67
CA ASN A 127 1.35 6.59 9.51
C ASN A 127 1.29 8.11 9.30
N GLY A 128 0.74 8.85 10.27
CA GLY A 128 0.51 10.29 10.17
C GLY A 128 1.78 11.11 9.90
N ARG A 129 2.97 10.59 10.24
CA ARG A 129 4.25 11.26 10.00
C ARG A 129 4.92 10.85 8.68
N ALA A 130 4.24 10.11 7.80
CA ALA A 130 4.80 9.66 6.51
C ALA A 130 5.44 10.78 5.70
N ARG A 131 4.81 11.97 5.67
CA ARG A 131 5.30 13.14 4.94
C ARG A 131 6.60 13.69 5.54
N GLU A 132 6.64 13.86 6.85
CA GLU A 132 7.81 14.31 7.60
C GLU A 132 8.99 13.34 7.42
N ARG A 133 8.67 12.04 7.43
CA ARG A 133 9.60 10.92 7.27
C ARG A 133 10.06 10.69 5.83
N LEU A 134 9.66 11.56 4.91
CA LEU A 134 9.98 11.47 3.48
C LEU A 134 9.60 10.11 2.87
N ILE A 135 8.51 9.50 3.35
CA ILE A 135 7.99 8.24 2.82
C ILE A 135 7.33 8.52 1.47
N VAL A 136 7.84 7.86 0.43
CA VAL A 136 7.41 8.05 -0.95
C VAL A 136 7.34 6.71 -1.67
N MET A 137 6.53 6.60 -2.71
CA MET A 137 6.62 5.49 -3.66
C MET A 137 7.62 5.85 -4.76
N HIS A 138 8.54 4.92 -5.07
CA HIS A 138 9.57 5.15 -6.09
C HIS A 138 10.04 3.85 -6.76
N GLY A 139 10.76 3.98 -7.87
CA GLY A 139 11.47 2.87 -8.50
C GLY A 139 12.82 2.61 -7.84
N ALA A 140 13.24 1.35 -7.79
CA ALA A 140 14.57 0.97 -7.32
C ALA A 140 15.09 -0.31 -7.97
N ASP A 141 16.37 -0.30 -8.35
CA ASP A 141 17.03 -1.44 -9.00
C ASP A 141 17.23 -2.62 -8.04
N TYR A 142 17.25 -2.37 -6.73
CA TYR A 142 17.28 -3.43 -5.71
C TYR A 142 15.96 -4.19 -5.59
N VAL A 143 14.90 -3.74 -6.28
CA VAL A 143 13.67 -4.50 -6.46
C VAL A 143 13.86 -5.36 -7.71
N ASP A 144 14.52 -6.49 -7.53
CA ASP A 144 14.78 -7.46 -8.59
C ASP A 144 14.28 -8.85 -8.16
N PRO A 145 13.17 -9.34 -8.74
CA PRO A 145 12.62 -10.65 -8.42
C PRO A 145 13.59 -11.82 -8.73
N ALA A 146 14.45 -11.69 -9.74
CA ALA A 146 15.42 -12.72 -10.09
C ALA A 146 16.52 -12.79 -9.01
N GLN A 147 17.01 -11.64 -8.53
CA GLN A 147 17.91 -11.62 -7.37
C GLN A 147 17.21 -12.09 -6.09
N ALA A 148 15.95 -11.71 -5.89
CA ALA A 148 15.19 -12.09 -4.70
C ALA A 148 15.08 -13.61 -4.54
N ARG A 149 14.90 -14.35 -5.65
CA ARG A 149 14.89 -15.82 -5.65
C ARG A 149 16.23 -16.42 -5.23
N ARG A 150 17.36 -15.78 -5.56
CA ARG A 150 18.70 -16.26 -5.19
C ARG A 150 19.06 -15.96 -3.74
N GLN A 151 18.75 -14.76 -3.27
CA GLN A 151 19.16 -14.28 -1.93
C GLN A 151 18.07 -14.46 -0.85
N GLY A 152 16.89 -14.95 -1.22
CA GLY A 152 15.76 -15.21 -0.33
C GLY A 152 14.99 -13.98 0.13
N ARG A 153 15.23 -12.79 -0.44
CA ARG A 153 14.49 -11.53 -0.16
C ARG A 153 14.74 -10.48 -1.23
N LEU A 154 13.88 -9.47 -1.40
CA LEU A 154 14.21 -8.25 -2.16
C LEU A 154 15.23 -7.38 -1.40
N GLY A 155 15.80 -6.40 -2.11
CA GLY A 155 16.39 -5.24 -1.45
C GLY A 155 15.35 -4.49 -0.60
N ARG A 156 15.83 -3.61 0.27
CA ARG A 156 14.99 -2.90 1.25
C ARG A 156 15.30 -1.42 1.22
N SER A 157 14.26 -0.60 1.35
CA SER A 157 14.33 0.86 1.40
C SER A 157 14.59 1.34 2.84
N TRP A 158 14.39 2.64 3.08
CA TRP A 158 14.36 3.24 4.43
C TRP A 158 12.94 3.51 4.94
N GLY A 159 11.94 2.79 4.42
CA GLY A 159 10.53 2.88 4.84
C GLY A 159 9.58 2.97 3.66
N CYS A 160 10.06 3.55 2.55
CA CYS A 160 9.36 3.73 1.29
C CYS A 160 8.90 2.40 0.64
N PRO A 161 7.65 2.30 0.14
CA PRO A 161 7.28 1.23 -0.78
C PRO A 161 7.98 1.44 -2.12
N ALA A 162 8.99 0.62 -2.42
CA ALA A 162 9.74 0.70 -3.67
C ALA A 162 9.34 -0.43 -4.63
N VAL A 163 9.17 -0.11 -5.91
CA VAL A 163 8.85 -1.06 -6.99
C VAL A 163 9.99 -1.13 -8.00
N ARG A 164 9.89 -2.02 -8.99
CA ARG A 164 10.90 -2.13 -10.06
C ARG A 164 10.93 -0.84 -10.87
N THR A 165 12.13 -0.38 -11.24
CA THR A 165 12.31 0.83 -12.08
C THR A 165 11.49 0.77 -13.37
N ALA A 166 11.37 -0.42 -13.98
CA ALA A 166 10.62 -0.65 -15.21
C ALA A 166 9.10 -0.36 -15.12
N VAL A 167 8.51 -0.44 -13.93
CA VAL A 167 7.06 -0.23 -13.72
C VAL A 167 6.75 1.02 -12.91
N ALA A 168 7.75 1.61 -12.27
CA ALA A 168 7.61 2.72 -11.33
C ALA A 168 6.82 3.89 -11.93
N ARG A 169 7.14 4.33 -13.15
CA ARG A 169 6.43 5.43 -13.81
C ARG A 169 4.95 5.12 -14.01
N ALA A 170 4.62 3.96 -14.56
CA ALA A 170 3.24 3.57 -14.83
C ALA A 170 2.42 3.44 -13.53
N VAL A 171 2.98 2.81 -12.50
CA VAL A 171 2.34 2.68 -11.18
C VAL A 171 2.13 4.05 -10.53
N ILE A 172 3.14 4.92 -10.57
CA ILE A 172 3.06 6.28 -10.00
C ILE A 172 2.02 7.11 -10.76
N ASP A 173 2.00 7.06 -12.09
CA ASP A 173 1.03 7.81 -12.90
C ASP A 173 -0.41 7.34 -12.69
N ASP A 174 -0.62 6.05 -12.39
CA ASP A 174 -1.93 5.53 -11.98
C ASP A 174 -2.30 5.87 -10.54
N LEU A 175 -1.36 6.28 -9.68
CA LEU A 175 -1.61 6.54 -8.26
C LEU A 175 -1.52 8.00 -7.84
N LYS A 176 -0.97 8.90 -8.66
CA LYS A 176 -0.91 10.33 -8.34
C LYS A 176 -2.31 10.98 -8.28
N ASP A 177 -2.36 12.21 -7.79
CA ASP A 177 -3.57 13.04 -7.78
C ASP A 177 -4.67 12.49 -6.85
N GLY A 178 -4.31 12.20 -5.60
CA GLY A 178 -5.28 11.88 -4.54
C GLY A 178 -5.83 10.46 -4.57
N GLN A 179 -5.18 9.53 -5.27
CA GLN A 179 -5.51 8.11 -5.12
C GLN A 179 -5.04 7.58 -3.76
N LEU A 180 -5.36 6.33 -3.47
CA LEU A 180 -5.08 5.73 -2.17
C LEU A 180 -4.12 4.56 -2.28
N LEU A 181 -3.33 4.39 -1.24
CA LEU A 181 -2.55 3.19 -0.97
C LEU A 181 -2.89 2.67 0.42
N PHE A 182 -3.24 1.39 0.52
CA PHE A 182 -3.47 0.70 1.77
C PHE A 182 -2.34 -0.31 2.01
N ALA A 183 -1.59 -0.14 3.09
CA ALA A 183 -0.54 -1.06 3.50
C ALA A 183 -1.00 -1.90 4.69
N TYR A 184 -1.06 -3.21 4.49
CA TYR A 184 -1.55 -4.19 5.45
C TYR A 184 -0.43 -5.11 5.92
N ALA A 185 -0.47 -5.50 7.19
CA ALA A 185 0.16 -6.70 7.72
C ALA A 185 -0.75 -7.30 8.79
N ASP A 186 -0.56 -8.58 9.14
CA ASP A 186 -1.29 -9.21 10.24
C ASP A 186 -0.71 -8.79 11.59
N ASP A 187 -0.89 -7.50 11.92
CA ASP A 187 -0.54 -6.89 13.20
C ASP A 187 -1.81 -6.80 14.06
N PRO A 188 -1.96 -7.62 15.11
CA PRO A 188 -3.18 -7.66 15.92
C PRO A 188 -3.48 -6.33 16.63
N ALA A 189 -2.45 -5.58 17.03
CA ALA A 189 -2.64 -4.32 17.73
C ALA A 189 -3.19 -3.26 16.76
N TRP A 190 -2.58 -3.10 15.59
CA TRP A 190 -3.08 -2.20 14.56
C TRP A 190 -4.49 -2.60 14.07
N ARG A 191 -4.75 -3.89 13.85
CA ARG A 191 -6.10 -4.36 13.47
C ARG A 191 -7.15 -4.04 14.53
N ARG A 192 -6.80 -4.20 15.81
CA ARG A 192 -7.69 -3.90 16.94
C ARG A 192 -7.88 -2.40 17.15
N ASP A 193 -6.88 -1.57 16.83
CA ASP A 193 -6.84 -0.16 17.23
C ASP A 193 -7.02 0.82 16.04
N SER A 194 -6.96 0.37 14.79
CA SER A 194 -7.13 1.21 13.60
C SER A 194 -8.49 1.94 13.52
N SER A 195 -8.44 3.26 13.40
CA SER A 195 -9.62 4.13 13.25
C SER A 195 -10.33 3.94 11.91
N LEU A 196 -9.59 3.56 10.87
CA LEU A 196 -10.13 3.35 9.52
C LEU A 196 -10.79 1.98 9.37
N LEU A 197 -10.34 0.98 10.13
CA LEU A 197 -10.95 -0.36 10.16
C LEU A 197 -12.12 -0.48 11.15
N ARG A 198 -12.22 0.42 12.14
CA ARG A 198 -13.36 0.50 13.09
C ARG A 198 -14.22 1.73 12.90
N CYS A 199 -14.22 2.27 11.70
CA CYS A 199 -14.91 3.51 11.39
C CYS A 199 -16.44 3.35 11.66
N PRO A 200 -17.06 4.17 12.53
CA PRO A 200 -18.43 3.94 13.02
C PRO A 200 -19.45 3.73 11.90
N ALA A 201 -20.47 2.89 12.10
CA ALA A 201 -21.60 2.87 11.17
C ALA A 201 -22.30 4.24 11.17
N ARG A 202 -22.76 4.70 10.00
CA ARG A 202 -23.66 5.86 9.92
C ARG A 202 -25.05 5.47 10.40
#